data_AF-A0A932ZZG3-F1
#
_entry.id   AF-A0A932ZZG3-F1
#
_cell.length_a   1.000
_cell.length_b   1.000
_cell.length_c   1.000
_cell.angle_alpha   90.00
_cell.angle_beta   90.00
_cell.angle_gamma   90.00
#
_symmetry.space_group_name_H-M   'P 1'
#
loop_
_entity.id
_entity.type
_entity.pdbx_description
1 polymer ?
#
loop_
_entity_poly.entity_id
_entity_poly.type
_entity_poly.pdbx_seq_one_letter_code
_entity_poly.pdbx_strand_id
1 'polypeptide(L)'
;MKTEVAWETIEPEAIRHLQNLIRIDTTNPPGNEIEAVRYLASVLEAEGLRPRVLESAPGRGSVVLRLPGRDDAEPLMLLSHLDV
;
A
#
# COMPACT_ATOMS: atom_id res chain seq x y z
N MET A 1 -21.33 -13.25 -10.40
CA MET A 1 -21.93 -12.85 -9.12
C MET A 1 -21.29 -11.53 -8.72
N LYS A 2 -22.02 -10.40 -8.75
CA LYS A 2 -21.50 -9.14 -8.22
C LYS A 2 -21.57 -9.25 -6.71
N THR A 3 -20.43 -9.42 -6.06
CA THR A 3 -20.35 -9.26 -4.61
C THR A 3 -20.57 -7.79 -4.32
N GLU A 4 -21.65 -7.45 -3.62
CA GLU A 4 -21.81 -6.10 -3.09
C GLU A 4 -20.71 -5.85 -2.05
N VAL A 5 -20.04 -4.72 -2.21
CA VAL A 5 -19.00 -4.28 -1.28
C VAL A 5 -19.71 -3.61 -0.10
N ALA A 6 -19.43 -4.08 1.12
CA ALA A 6 -20.00 -3.53 2.35
C ALA A 6 -19.31 -2.22 2.74
N TRP A 7 -19.59 -1.14 1.99
CA TRP A 7 -18.89 0.14 2.12
C TRP A 7 -18.93 0.73 3.54
N GLU A 8 -20.04 0.60 4.25
CA GLU A 8 -20.19 1.09 5.63
C GLU A 8 -19.16 0.47 6.59
N THR A 9 -18.67 -0.73 6.30
CA THR A 9 -17.64 -1.40 7.11
C THR A 9 -16.22 -1.04 6.69
N ILE A 10 -16.01 -0.70 5.41
CA ILE A 10 -14.69 -0.41 4.83
C ILE A 10 -14.33 1.07 4.99
N GLU A 11 -15.31 1.97 4.94
CA GLU A 11 -15.10 3.41 5.00
C GLU A 11 -14.31 3.84 6.26
N PRO A 12 -14.67 3.41 7.49
CA PRO A 12 -13.93 3.80 8.69
C PRO A 12 -12.47 3.33 8.66
N GLU A 13 -12.23 2.14 8.13
CA GLU A 13 -10.90 1.59 7.95
C GLU A 13 -10.09 2.36 6.91
N ALA A 14 -10.67 2.63 5.73
CA ALA A 14 -10.04 3.39 4.67
C ALA A 14 -9.66 4.81 5.15
N ILE A 15 -10.55 5.47 5.89
CA ILE A 15 -10.29 6.78 6.51
C ILE A 15 -9.11 6.68 7.49
N ARG A 16 -9.08 5.66 8.34
CA ARG A 16 -7.97 5.44 9.28
C ARG A 16 -6.64 5.27 8.54
N HIS A 17 -6.60 4.47 7.47
CA HIS A 17 -5.38 4.28 6.69
C HIS A 17 -4.94 5.57 5.98
N LEU A 18 -5.87 6.30 5.38
CA LEU A 18 -5.59 7.58 4.74
C LEU A 18 -5.03 8.60 5.73
N GLN A 19 -5.65 8.76 6.89
CA GLN A 19 -5.18 9.68 7.92
C GLN A 19 -3.79 9.31 8.45
N ASN A 20 -3.50 8.01 8.61
CA ASN A 20 -2.18 7.56 9.03
C ASN A 20 -1.12 7.85 7.97
N LEU A 21 -1.42 7.59 6.70
CA LEU A 21 -0.52 7.90 5.58
C LEU A 21 -0.24 9.40 5.45
N ILE A 22 -1.26 10.25 5.55
CA ILE A 22 -1.12 11.73 5.48
C ILE A 22 -0.22 12.28 6.59
N ARG A 23 -0.18 11.65 7.76
CA ARG A 23 0.66 12.09 8.89
C ARG A 23 2.15 11.72 8.73
N ILE A 24 2.47 10.82 7.81
CA ILE A 24 3.84 10.44 7.52
C ILE A 24 4.39 11.45 6.52
N ASP A 25 5.43 12.19 6.91
CA ASP A 25 6.05 13.17 6.03
C ASP A 25 6.86 12.46 4.93
N THR A 26 6.31 12.46 3.72
CA THR A 26 6.94 11.92 2.51
C THR A 26 7.28 13.04 1.50
N THR A 27 7.34 14.30 1.96
CA THR A 27 7.60 15.48 1.12
C THR A 27 8.90 15.33 0.33
N ASN A 28 8.84 15.52 -0.99
CA ASN A 28 9.99 15.37 -1.87
C ASN A 28 10.41 16.72 -2.47
N PRO A 29 11.61 17.27 -2.18
CA PRO A 29 12.74 16.69 -1.41
C PRO A 29 12.63 16.84 0.13
N PRO A 30 13.29 15.97 0.92
CA PRO A 30 14.25 14.93 0.52
C PRO A 30 13.61 13.60 0.08
N GLY A 31 12.30 13.42 0.25
CA GLY A 31 11.64 12.12 0.34
C GLY A 31 11.49 11.73 1.81
N ASN A 32 11.26 10.44 2.10
CA ASN A 32 11.16 9.76 3.41
C ASN A 32 10.10 8.63 3.34
N GLU A 33 9.83 8.13 2.14
CA GLU A 33 8.76 7.20 1.82
C GLU A 33 8.94 5.86 2.56
N ILE A 34 10.15 5.55 3.05
CA ILE A 34 10.41 4.32 3.80
C ILE A 34 9.48 4.14 5.01
N GLU A 35 9.07 5.23 5.67
CA GLU A 35 8.13 5.16 6.79
C GLU A 35 6.71 4.79 6.33
N ALA A 36 6.23 5.38 5.23
CA ALA A 36 4.95 5.03 4.63
C ALA A 36 4.96 3.60 4.07
N VAL A 37 6.08 3.16 3.52
CA VAL A 37 6.31 1.80 3.03
C VAL A 37 6.26 0.79 4.16
N ARG A 38 6.92 1.04 5.29
CA ARG A 38 6.87 0.18 6.48
C ARG A 38 5.45 0.09 7.04
N TYR A 39 4.74 1.22 7.09
CA TYR A 39 3.34 1.24 7.49
C TYR A 39 2.49 0.34 6.58
N LEU A 40 2.55 0.53 5.27
CA LEU A 40 1.79 -0.30 4.31
C LEU A 40 2.18 -1.78 4.37
N ALA A 41 3.47 -2.08 4.49
CA ALA A 41 3.93 -3.46 4.66
C ALA A 41 3.31 -4.11 5.91
N SER A 42 3.31 -3.41 7.04
CA SER A 42 2.71 -3.91 8.29
C SER A 42 1.20 -4.17 8.17
N VAL A 43 0.47 -3.31 7.45
CA VAL A 43 -0.96 -3.48 7.19
C VAL A 43 -1.20 -4.72 6.33
N LEU A 44 -0.44 -4.88 5.25
CA LEU A 44 -0.56 -6.03 4.36
C LEU A 44 -0.17 -7.35 5.06
N GLU A 45 0.87 -7.34 5.90
CA GLU A 45 1.29 -8.50 6.70
C GLU A 45 0.23 -8.89 7.73
N ALA A 46 -0.45 -7.93 8.36
CA ALA A 46 -1.56 -8.19 9.28
C ALA A 46 -2.73 -8.93 8.60
N GLU A 47 -2.93 -8.70 7.29
CA GLU A 47 -3.91 -9.40 6.45
C GLU A 47 -3.38 -10.75 5.90
N GLY A 48 -2.22 -11.21 6.36
CA GLY A 48 -1.61 -12.48 5.92
C GLY A 48 -0.96 -12.43 4.54
N LEU A 49 -0.78 -11.24 3.97
CA LEU A 49 -0.11 -11.03 2.69
C LEU A 49 1.41 -10.97 2.89
N ARG A 50 2.16 -11.08 1.78
CA ARG A 50 3.64 -11.09 1.79
C ARG A 50 4.21 -9.95 0.94
N PRO A 51 4.10 -8.70 1.41
CA PRO A 51 4.70 -7.57 0.71
C PRO A 51 6.23 -7.65 0.73
N ARG A 52 6.86 -7.03 -0.26
CA ARG A 52 8.30 -6.82 -0.32
C ARG A 52 8.59 -5.34 -0.19
N VAL A 53 9.40 -4.98 0.81
CA VAL A 53 9.97 -3.64 0.94
C VAL A 53 11.24 -3.57 0.11
N LEU A 54 11.33 -2.55 -0.74
CA LEU A 54 12.48 -2.25 -1.59
C LEU A 54 12.97 -0.84 -1.26
N GLU A 55 14.27 -0.63 -1.24
CA GLU A 55 14.86 0.68 -0.97
C GLU A 55 15.92 0.97 -2.04
N SER A 56 15.72 2.03 -2.82
CA SER A 56 16.61 2.40 -3.93
C SER A 56 17.78 3.28 -3.50
N ALA A 57 17.57 4.04 -2.42
CA ALA A 57 18.55 4.85 -1.70
C ALA A 57 18.06 5.04 -0.26
N PRO A 58 18.92 5.42 0.71
CA PRO A 58 18.50 5.63 2.10
C PRO A 58 17.27 6.55 2.19
N GLY A 59 16.18 6.04 2.77
CA GLY A 59 14.90 6.75 2.92
C GLY A 59 13.93 6.63 1.73
N ARG A 60 14.39 6.19 0.55
CA ARG A 60 13.59 6.08 -0.69
C ARG A 60 13.05 4.66 -0.86
N GLY A 61 11.90 4.41 -0.23
CA GLY A 61 11.27 3.09 -0.19
C GLY A 61 10.20 2.86 -1.28
N SER A 62 9.91 1.60 -1.56
CA SER A 62 8.71 1.14 -2.27
C SER A 62 8.20 -0.18 -1.66
N VAL A 63 6.88 -0.40 -1.69
CA VAL A 63 6.26 -1.68 -1.30
C VAL A 63 5.65 -2.35 -2.52
N VAL A 64 5.96 -3.64 -2.71
CA VAL A 64 5.45 -4.44 -3.84
C VAL A 64 4.84 -5.72 -3.32
N LEU A 65 3.61 -6.00 -3.73
CA LEU A 65 2.91 -7.26 -3.46
C LEU A 65 2.42 -7.85 -4.78
N ARG A 66 2.45 -9.18 -4.89
CA ARG A 66 1.80 -9.90 -5.98
C ARG A 66 0.75 -10.86 -5.42
N LEU A 67 -0.49 -10.67 -5.85
CA LEU A 67 -1.57 -11.63 -5.62
C LEU A 67 -1.67 -12.56 -6.84
N PRO A 68 -1.60 -13.90 -6.67
CA PRO A 68 -1.77 -14.81 -7.79
C PRO A 68 -3.20 -14.75 -8.33
N GLY A 69 -3.33 -14.67 -9.65
CA GLY A 69 -4.62 -14.86 -10.34
C GLY A 69 -5.06 -16.33 -10.27
N ARG A 70 -6.32 -16.58 -10.65
CA ARG A 70 -6.88 -17.95 -10.70
C ARG A 70 -6.65 -18.64 -12.03
N ASP A 71 -6.55 -17.86 -13.11
CA ASP A 71 -6.45 -18.31 -14.49
C ASP A 71 -5.21 -17.70 -15.16
N ASP A 72 -4.89 -18.13 -16.38
CA ASP A 72 -3.79 -17.62 -17.21
C ASP A 72 -4.14 -16.27 -17.88
N ALA A 73 -4.83 -15.41 -17.15
CA ALA A 73 -5.20 -14.08 -17.61
C ALA A 73 -4.01 -13.10 -17.51
N GLU A 74 -4.04 -12.05 -18.33
CA GLU A 74 -3.03 -10.99 -18.25
C GLU A 74 -3.03 -10.31 -16.87
N PRO A 75 -1.84 -9.99 -16.31
CA PRO A 75 -1.74 -9.37 -15.00
C PRO A 75 -2.23 -7.92 -15.02
N LEU A 76 -2.92 -7.50 -13.94
CA LEU A 76 -3.25 -6.11 -13.67
C LEU A 76 -2.27 -5.54 -12.63
N MET A 77 -1.69 -4.37 -12.90
CA MET A 77 -0.84 -3.64 -11.97
C MET A 77 -1.58 -2.41 -11.42
N LEU A 78 -1.70 -2.34 -10.10
CA LEU A 78 -2.14 -1.13 -9.40
C LEU A 78 -0.88 -0.37 -8.96
N LEU A 79 -0.60 0.76 -9.61
CA LEU A 79 0.60 1.56 -9.38
C LEU A 79 0.21 2.92 -8.81
N SER A 80 0.94 3.38 -7.79
CA SER A 80 0.80 4.69 -7.17
C SER A 80 2.15 5.16 -6.63
N HIS A 81 2.22 6.42 -6.19
CA HIS A 81 3.39 7.02 -5.54
C HIS A 81 3.02 7.44 -4.10
N LEU A 82 4.02 7.50 -3.23
CA LEU A 82 3.83 7.83 -1.80
C LEU A 82 4.32 9.22 -1.43
N ASP A 83 5.16 9.84 -2.26
CA ASP A 83 5.65 11.20 -2.09
C ASP A 83 4.63 12.25 -2.56
N VAL A 84 4.78 13.47 -2.04
CA VAL A 84 4.01 14.68 -2.38
C VAL A 84 4.92 15.87 -2.64
#